data_AF-A0A0L0NQ53-F1
#
_entry.id   AF-A0A0L0NQ53-F1
#
_cell.length_a   1.000
_cell.length_b   1.000
_cell.length_c   1.000
_cell.angle_alpha   90.00
_cell.angle_beta   90.00
_cell.angle_gamma   90.00
#
_symmetry.space_group_name_H-M   'P 1'
#
loop_
_entity.id
_entity.type
_entity.pdbx_description
1 polymer ?
#
loop_
_entity_poly.entity_id
_entity_poly.type
_entity_poly.pdbx_seq_one_letter_code
_entity_poly.pdbx_strand_id
1 'polypeptide(L)'
;MFSFTRTTLRGALVPRIAPRVPLPRFALARPLSSSLPRLHGHIHKPNPGEELHVTFITKDGSQQTFEVAEGDNLLDIAQAYGLDMEGACGGSCACSTCHVIVDPDFYDEIPEPDDDENDMLDLAFGLTETSRLGCQVKMTKELDGLRVALPAMTRNLQSKDFN
;
A
#
# COMPACT_ATOMS: atom_id res chain seq x y z
N MET A 1 56.78 82.97 -42.45
CA MET A 1 56.96 82.95 -40.98
C MET A 1 55.66 83.46 -40.36
N PHE A 2 54.78 82.56 -39.90
CA PHE A 2 53.95 82.71 -38.70
C PHE A 2 53.24 81.37 -38.46
N SER A 3 53.41 80.90 -37.23
CA SER A 3 53.14 79.57 -36.74
C SER A 3 51.64 79.36 -36.49
N PHE A 4 51.11 78.18 -36.81
CA PHE A 4 49.85 77.71 -36.24
C PHE A 4 50.00 76.25 -35.80
N THR A 5 50.34 76.07 -34.52
CA THR A 5 50.21 74.81 -33.79
C THR A 5 48.73 74.56 -33.49
N ARG A 6 48.16 73.49 -34.02
CA ARG A 6 46.82 73.02 -33.64
C ARG A 6 46.92 71.66 -32.95
N THR A 7 46.83 71.74 -31.63
CA THR A 7 46.75 70.66 -30.64
C THR A 7 45.73 69.60 -31.02
N THR A 8 46.17 68.35 -31.17
CA THR A 8 45.30 67.18 -31.31
C THR A 8 44.82 66.71 -29.93
N LEU A 9 43.56 67.00 -29.59
CA LEU A 9 42.87 66.40 -28.44
C LEU A 9 42.45 64.97 -28.78
N ARG A 10 43.11 63.99 -28.17
CA ARG A 10 42.66 62.58 -28.12
C ARG A 10 41.38 62.50 -27.28
N GLY A 11 40.23 62.41 -27.93
CA GLY A 11 38.97 62.06 -27.28
C GLY A 11 38.95 60.58 -26.91
N ALA A 12 38.89 60.28 -25.61
CA ALA A 12 38.68 58.94 -25.10
C ALA A 12 37.25 58.49 -25.42
N LEU A 13 37.11 57.40 -26.18
CA LEU A 13 35.82 56.75 -26.44
C LEU A 13 35.39 56.02 -25.17
N VAL A 14 34.33 56.52 -24.53
CA VAL A 14 33.63 55.88 -23.42
C VAL A 14 32.90 54.64 -23.96
N PRO A 15 33.05 53.44 -23.37
CA PRO A 15 32.31 52.27 -23.82
C PRO A 15 30.82 52.43 -23.49
N ARG A 16 29.96 52.29 -24.51
CA ARG A 16 28.49 52.27 -24.34
C ARG A 16 28.09 51.05 -23.52
N ILE A 17 27.54 51.28 -22.33
CA ILE A 17 26.90 50.26 -21.50
C ILE A 17 25.60 49.84 -22.19
N ALA A 18 25.48 48.57 -22.56
CA ALA A 18 24.24 48.01 -23.09
C ALA A 18 23.16 47.92 -21.99
N PRO A 19 21.89 48.20 -22.29
CA PRO A 19 20.81 48.06 -21.31
C PRO A 19 20.58 46.58 -20.98
N ARG A 20 20.54 46.25 -19.69
CA ARG A 20 20.15 44.92 -19.21
C ARG A 20 18.65 44.73 -19.46
N VAL A 21 18.29 43.90 -20.42
CA VAL A 21 16.92 43.46 -20.63
C VAL A 21 16.58 42.42 -19.55
N PRO A 22 15.46 42.54 -18.81
CA PRO A 22 15.05 41.53 -17.85
C PRO A 22 14.63 40.26 -18.61
N LEU A 23 15.21 39.12 -18.24
CA LEU A 23 14.80 37.83 -18.77
C LEU A 23 13.35 37.55 -18.37
N PRO A 24 12.50 37.01 -19.27
CA PRO A 24 11.16 36.62 -18.90
C PRO A 24 11.26 35.51 -17.84
N ARG A 25 10.57 35.70 -16.71
CA ARG A 25 10.26 34.62 -15.78
C ARG A 25 9.33 33.67 -16.51
N PHE A 26 9.90 32.67 -17.19
CA PHE A 26 9.14 31.49 -17.56
C PHE A 26 8.57 30.92 -16.27
N ALA A 27 7.24 30.96 -16.14
CA ALA A 27 6.55 30.22 -15.11
C ALA A 27 6.96 28.75 -15.32
N LEU A 28 7.76 28.22 -14.39
CA LEU A 28 8.00 26.79 -14.31
C LEU A 28 6.63 26.15 -14.09
N ALA A 29 6.04 25.67 -15.19
CA ALA A 29 4.87 24.81 -15.12
C ALA A 29 5.29 23.61 -14.28
N ARG A 30 4.68 23.48 -13.09
CA ARG A 30 4.86 22.28 -12.27
C ARG A 30 4.33 21.11 -13.09
N PRO A 31 5.17 20.12 -13.47
CA PRO A 31 4.66 18.95 -14.15
C PRO A 31 3.71 18.23 -13.19
N LEU A 32 2.54 17.85 -13.69
CA LEU A 32 1.67 16.92 -12.97
C LEU A 32 2.41 15.58 -12.92
N SER A 33 2.70 15.10 -11.71
CA SER A 33 3.22 13.75 -11.48
C SER A 33 2.03 12.85 -11.19
N SER A 34 1.77 11.87 -12.06
CA SER A 34 0.85 10.77 -11.75
C SER A 34 1.66 9.61 -11.20
N SER A 35 1.25 9.06 -10.07
CA SER A 35 1.79 7.78 -9.60
C SER A 35 1.50 6.68 -10.61
N LEU A 36 2.37 5.66 -10.65
CA LEU A 36 2.05 4.41 -11.35
C LEU A 36 0.70 3.88 -10.86
N PRO A 37 -0.14 3.31 -11.74
CA PRO A 37 -1.38 2.67 -11.32
C PRO A 37 -1.02 1.53 -10.36
N ARG A 38 -1.49 1.64 -9.11
CA ARG A 38 -1.55 0.49 -8.20
C ARG A 38 -2.77 -0.32 -8.57
N LEU A 39 -2.54 -1.54 -9.05
CA LEU A 39 -3.59 -2.54 -9.22
C LEU A 39 -4.18 -2.83 -7.83
N HIS A 40 -5.47 -2.53 -7.64
CA HIS A 40 -6.19 -2.90 -6.44
C HIS A 40 -6.71 -4.33 -6.63
N GLY A 41 -6.38 -5.23 -5.71
CA GLY A 41 -7.07 -6.52 -5.52
C GLY A 41 -7.26 -7.37 -6.78
N HIS A 42 -6.19 -7.59 -7.56
CA HIS A 42 -6.20 -8.69 -8.52
C HIS A 42 -5.66 -9.93 -7.82
N ILE A 43 -6.53 -10.91 -7.55
CA ILE A 43 -6.07 -12.27 -7.29
C ILE A 43 -5.24 -12.68 -8.50
N HIS A 44 -3.99 -13.06 -8.23
CA HIS A 44 -3.14 -13.57 -9.27
C HIS A 44 -3.67 -14.95 -9.67
N LYS A 45 -3.86 -15.17 -10.98
CA LYS A 45 -4.14 -16.53 -11.45
C LYS A 45 -2.90 -17.39 -11.18
N PRO A 46 -3.03 -18.55 -10.53
CA PRO A 46 -1.88 -19.41 -10.27
C PRO A 46 -1.26 -19.88 -11.58
N ASN A 47 0.06 -19.97 -11.60
CA ASN A 47 0.77 -20.55 -12.73
C ASN A 47 0.54 -22.08 -12.73
N PRO A 48 0.44 -22.71 -13.91
CA PRO A 48 0.26 -24.17 -13.99
C PRO A 48 1.41 -24.89 -13.27
N GLY A 49 1.12 -25.54 -12.13
CA GLY A 49 2.09 -26.28 -11.31
C GLY A 49 2.57 -25.60 -10.02
N GLU A 50 2.11 -24.38 -9.70
CA GLU A 50 2.37 -23.68 -8.43
C GLU A 50 1.07 -23.20 -7.76
N GLU A 51 0.00 -24.01 -7.87
CA GLU A 51 -1.29 -23.76 -7.23
C GLU A 51 -1.21 -24.07 -5.74
N LEU A 52 -1.53 -23.10 -4.90
CA LEU A 52 -1.62 -23.26 -3.46
C LEU A 52 -3.08 -23.43 -3.04
N HIS A 53 -3.33 -24.18 -1.98
CA HIS A 53 -4.67 -24.41 -1.47
C HIS A 53 -4.89 -23.75 -0.12
N VAL A 54 -6.06 -23.15 0.07
CA VAL A 54 -6.46 -22.56 1.35
C VAL A 54 -7.88 -22.92 1.69
N THR A 55 -8.11 -23.33 2.93
CA THR A 55 -9.43 -23.70 3.43
C THR A 55 -9.91 -22.68 4.44
N PHE A 56 -11.04 -22.04 4.13
CA PHE A 56 -11.75 -21.15 5.05
C PHE A 56 -12.89 -21.89 5.73
N ILE A 57 -12.90 -21.87 7.06
CA ILE A 57 -14.04 -22.29 7.89
C ILE A 57 -14.91 -21.04 8.10
N THR A 58 -16.07 -21.03 7.48
CA THR A 58 -17.05 -19.94 7.61
C THR A 58 -17.72 -19.91 8.99
N LYS A 59 -18.42 -18.82 9.29
CA LYS A 59 -19.18 -18.63 10.55
C LYS A 59 -20.24 -19.72 10.78
N ASP A 60 -20.75 -20.32 9.70
CA ASP A 60 -21.71 -21.43 9.73
C ASP A 60 -21.05 -22.80 9.97
N GLY A 61 -19.71 -22.85 10.08
CA GLY A 61 -18.93 -24.07 10.21
C GLY A 61 -18.67 -24.80 8.88
N SER A 62 -19.13 -24.26 7.75
CA SER A 62 -18.87 -24.83 6.43
C SER A 62 -17.43 -24.54 6.00
N GLN A 63 -16.74 -25.56 5.50
CA GLN A 63 -15.38 -25.47 4.97
C GLN A 63 -15.41 -25.25 3.46
N GLN A 64 -14.69 -24.24 2.99
CA GLN A 64 -14.54 -23.95 1.56
C GLN A 64 -13.06 -23.86 1.23
N THR A 65 -12.62 -24.65 0.25
CA THR A 65 -11.22 -24.69 -0.20
C THR A 65 -11.10 -23.97 -1.54
N PHE A 66 -10.09 -23.12 -1.66
CA PHE A 66 -9.82 -22.32 -2.84
C PHE A 66 -8.37 -22.50 -3.32
N GLU A 67 -8.20 -22.42 -4.63
CA GLU A 67 -6.91 -22.44 -5.32
C GLU A 67 -6.42 -21.01 -5.50
N VAL A 68 -5.22 -20.71 -5.00
CA VAL A 68 -4.67 -19.34 -4.94
C VAL A 68 -3.22 -19.33 -5.40
N ALA A 69 -2.75 -18.14 -5.80
CA ALA A 69 -1.36 -17.94 -6.17
C ALA A 69 -0.51 -17.52 -4.97
N GLU A 70 0.79 -17.76 -5.07
CA GLU A 70 1.77 -17.22 -4.14
C GLU A 70 1.74 -15.68 -4.12
N GLY A 71 1.77 -15.10 -2.92
CA GLY A 71 1.80 -13.66 -2.70
C GLY A 71 0.43 -13.00 -2.51
N ASP A 72 -0.67 -13.69 -2.80
CA ASP A 72 -2.02 -13.21 -2.49
C ASP A 72 -2.24 -13.22 -0.96
N ASN A 73 -2.99 -12.24 -0.45
CA ASN A 73 -3.32 -12.18 0.98
C ASN A 73 -4.71 -12.79 1.26
N LEU A 74 -4.93 -13.25 2.50
CA LEU A 74 -6.18 -13.94 2.86
C LEU A 74 -7.42 -13.04 2.72
N LEU A 75 -7.27 -11.73 2.92
CA LEU A 75 -8.37 -10.78 2.76
C LEU A 75 -8.84 -10.70 1.29
N ASP A 76 -7.91 -10.53 0.36
CA ASP A 76 -8.19 -10.44 -1.07
C ASP A 76 -8.78 -11.75 -1.57
N ILE A 77 -8.27 -12.90 -1.10
CA ILE A 77 -8.80 -14.23 -1.41
C ILE A 77 -10.25 -14.31 -0.93
N ALA A 78 -10.51 -14.00 0.34
CA ALA A 78 -11.85 -14.06 0.91
C ALA A 78 -12.84 -13.17 0.16
N GLN A 79 -12.44 -11.95 -0.20
CA GLN A 79 -13.28 -11.02 -0.96
C GLN A 79 -13.53 -11.48 -2.41
N ALA A 80 -12.52 -12.05 -3.07
CA ALA A 80 -12.65 -12.54 -4.44
C ALA A 80 -13.62 -13.73 -4.56
N TYR A 81 -13.65 -14.61 -3.56
CA TYR A 81 -14.56 -15.74 -3.50
C TYR A 81 -15.89 -15.43 -2.79
N GLY A 82 -16.10 -14.18 -2.35
CA GLY A 82 -17.35 -13.74 -1.72
C GLY A 82 -17.60 -14.33 -0.33
N LEU A 83 -16.54 -14.63 0.42
CA LEU A 83 -16.65 -14.99 1.83
C LEU A 83 -17.06 -13.78 2.67
N ASP A 84 -17.75 -14.05 3.77
CA ASP A 84 -18.20 -13.03 4.74
C ASP A 84 -17.06 -12.55 5.66
N MET A 85 -15.95 -12.12 5.05
CA MET A 85 -14.82 -11.48 5.72
C MET A 85 -14.85 -9.98 5.43
N GLU A 86 -14.81 -9.18 6.49
CA GLU A 86 -14.76 -7.74 6.39
C GLU A 86 -13.33 -7.22 6.24
N GLY A 87 -13.17 -6.09 5.54
CA GLY A 87 -11.87 -5.43 5.34
C GLY A 87 -12.02 -3.93 5.31
N ALA A 88 -12.52 -3.32 6.38
CA ALA A 88 -12.92 -1.91 6.39
C ALA A 88 -11.79 -0.94 6.00
N CYS A 89 -10.55 -1.27 6.37
CA CYS A 89 -9.35 -0.48 6.07
C CYS A 89 -8.60 -0.93 4.79
N GLY A 90 -9.14 -1.89 4.04
CA GLY A 90 -8.54 -2.38 2.79
C GLY A 90 -7.12 -2.94 2.94
N GLY A 91 -6.80 -3.53 4.10
CA GLY A 91 -5.49 -4.14 4.37
C GLY A 91 -4.38 -3.19 4.84
N SER A 92 -4.72 -1.98 5.24
CA SER A 92 -3.74 -0.98 5.72
C SER A 92 -3.30 -1.14 7.18
N CYS A 93 -3.56 -2.29 7.82
CA CYS A 93 -3.32 -2.54 9.25
C CYS A 93 -3.91 -1.45 10.17
N ALA A 94 -5.11 -0.96 9.85
CA ALA A 94 -5.78 0.13 10.59
C ALA A 94 -7.12 -0.31 11.19
N CYS A 95 -7.40 -1.62 11.17
CA CYS A 95 -8.65 -2.21 11.60
C CYS A 95 -8.47 -3.69 11.92
N SER A 96 -9.34 -4.24 12.76
CA SER A 96 -9.37 -5.66 13.14
C SER A 96 -10.51 -6.46 12.51
N THR A 97 -11.16 -5.91 11.47
CA THR A 97 -12.31 -6.58 10.82
C THR A 97 -11.91 -7.78 9.96
N CYS A 98 -10.64 -7.86 9.58
CA CYS A 98 -10.06 -8.97 8.81
C CYS A 98 -9.43 -10.05 9.71
N HIS A 99 -9.78 -10.07 10.99
CA HIS A 99 -9.33 -11.06 11.96
C HIS A 99 -9.69 -12.47 11.51
N VAL A 100 -8.70 -13.35 11.53
CA VAL A 100 -8.82 -14.79 11.26
C VAL A 100 -8.12 -15.58 12.36
N ILE A 101 -8.58 -16.80 12.58
CA ILE A 101 -7.95 -17.75 13.48
C ILE A 101 -7.22 -18.78 12.62
N VAL A 102 -5.90 -18.83 12.73
CA VAL A 102 -5.07 -19.77 11.98
C VAL A 102 -5.04 -21.13 12.69
N ASP A 103 -5.00 -22.21 11.91
CA ASP A 103 -4.79 -23.56 12.42
C ASP A 103 -3.40 -23.66 13.09
N PRO A 104 -3.29 -24.11 14.35
CA PRO A 104 -2.02 -24.20 15.07
C PRO A 104 -0.90 -24.92 14.30
N ASP A 105 -1.25 -25.90 13.45
CA ASP A 105 -0.28 -26.67 12.68
C ASP A 105 0.49 -25.81 11.66
N PHE A 106 -0.08 -24.70 11.21
CA PHE A 106 0.53 -23.77 10.26
C PHE A 106 0.98 -22.46 10.90
N TYR A 107 0.63 -22.22 12.17
CA TYR A 107 0.89 -20.94 12.83
C TYR A 107 2.40 -20.64 12.94
N ASP A 108 3.20 -21.68 13.20
CA ASP A 108 4.67 -21.55 13.31
C ASP A 108 5.37 -21.23 11.98
N GLU A 109 4.69 -21.46 10.84
CA GLU A 109 5.22 -21.14 9.51
C GLU A 109 4.91 -19.69 9.09
N ILE A 110 3.96 -19.03 9.75
CA ILE A 110 3.60 -17.64 9.48
C ILE A 110 4.52 -16.71 10.30
N PRO A 111 5.08 -15.65 9.70
CA PRO A 111 5.89 -14.68 10.44
C PRO A 111 5.09 -14.04 11.57
N GLU A 112 5.65 -13.94 12.77
CA GLU A 112 5.02 -13.34 13.96
C GLU A 112 4.38 -11.96 13.68
N PRO A 113 3.31 -11.58 14.39
CA PRO A 113 2.66 -10.28 14.21
C PRO A 113 3.56 -9.13 14.67
N ASP A 114 3.63 -8.09 13.86
CA ASP A 114 4.31 -6.83 14.23
C ASP A 114 3.56 -6.11 15.37
N ASP A 115 4.23 -5.20 16.07
CA ASP A 115 3.65 -4.43 17.18
C ASP A 115 2.35 -3.70 16.77
N ASP A 116 2.32 -3.06 15.60
CA ASP A 116 1.14 -2.38 15.06
C ASP A 116 -0.01 -3.38 14.78
N GLU A 117 0.32 -4.62 14.36
CA GLU A 117 -0.68 -5.69 14.15
C GLU A 117 -1.28 -6.13 15.49
N ASN A 118 -0.44 -6.31 16.51
CA ASN A 118 -0.85 -6.70 17.86
C ASN A 118 -1.77 -5.66 18.51
N ASP A 119 -1.44 -4.37 18.39
CA ASP A 119 -2.28 -3.27 18.88
C ASP A 119 -3.70 -3.31 18.28
N MET A 120 -3.81 -3.72 17.01
CA MET A 120 -5.11 -3.89 16.35
C MET A 120 -5.80 -5.19 16.73
N LEU A 121 -5.05 -6.29 16.88
CA LEU A 121 -5.58 -7.59 17.31
C LEU A 121 -6.21 -7.54 18.70
N ASP A 122 -5.68 -6.72 19.61
CA ASP A 122 -6.26 -6.49 20.94
C ASP A 122 -7.69 -5.91 20.92
N LEU A 123 -8.07 -5.28 19.80
CA LEU A 123 -9.43 -4.77 19.59
C LEU A 123 -10.37 -5.82 18.97
N ALA A 124 -9.84 -6.97 18.53
CA ALA A 124 -10.61 -8.03 17.88
C ALA A 124 -11.50 -8.79 18.89
N PHE A 125 -12.62 -9.32 18.41
CA PHE A 125 -13.51 -10.12 19.23
C PHE A 125 -13.13 -11.59 19.21
N GLY A 126 -12.99 -12.21 20.38
CA GLY A 126 -12.64 -13.64 20.46
C GLY A 126 -11.21 -13.93 20.03
N LEU A 127 -10.27 -13.06 20.41
CA LEU A 127 -8.83 -13.25 20.18
C LEU A 127 -8.36 -14.58 20.78
N THR A 128 -7.57 -15.32 19.99
CA THR A 128 -6.91 -16.57 20.35
C THR A 128 -5.39 -16.43 20.18
N GLU A 129 -4.61 -17.39 20.68
CA GLU A 129 -3.15 -17.40 20.53
C GLU A 129 -2.71 -17.51 19.07
N THR A 130 -3.53 -18.11 18.20
CA THR A 130 -3.26 -18.25 16.76
C THR A 130 -4.01 -17.24 15.90
N SER A 131 -4.52 -16.17 16.50
CA SER A 131 -5.25 -15.12 15.79
C SER A 131 -4.32 -14.19 15.04
N ARG A 132 -4.67 -13.87 13.79
CA ARG A 132 -3.91 -12.95 12.92
C ARG A 132 -4.82 -12.03 12.13
N LEU A 133 -4.27 -10.92 11.63
CA LEU A 133 -4.96 -10.08 10.65
C LEU A 133 -4.77 -10.69 9.26
N GLY A 134 -5.84 -11.20 8.66
CA GLY A 134 -5.78 -11.88 7.36
C GLY A 134 -5.24 -11.01 6.22
N CYS A 135 -5.23 -9.69 6.37
CA CYS A 135 -4.61 -8.80 5.39
C CYS A 135 -3.08 -8.77 5.43
N GLN A 136 -2.46 -9.13 6.57
CA GLN A 136 -0.99 -9.20 6.70
C GLN A 136 -0.45 -10.58 6.32
N VAL A 137 -1.28 -11.62 6.45
CA VAL A 137 -0.93 -13.00 6.06
C VAL A 137 -0.97 -13.14 4.54
N LYS A 138 0.19 -13.43 3.96
CA LYS A 138 0.36 -13.70 2.52
C LYS A 138 0.61 -15.18 2.30
N MET A 139 0.11 -15.69 1.19
CA MET A 139 0.33 -17.08 0.81
C MET A 139 1.76 -17.29 0.33
N THR A 140 2.43 -18.26 0.95
CA THR A 140 3.75 -18.76 0.58
C THR A 140 3.64 -20.25 0.28
N LYS A 141 4.67 -20.84 -0.33
CA LYS A 141 4.69 -22.27 -0.67
C LYS A 141 4.65 -23.20 0.54
N GLU A 142 5.04 -22.71 1.71
CA GLU A 142 5.02 -23.44 2.97
C GLU A 142 3.58 -23.59 3.48
N LEU A 143 2.77 -22.54 3.28
CA LEU A 143 1.36 -22.48 3.68
C LEU A 143 0.40 -23.21 2.71
N ASP A 144 0.88 -24.19 1.93
CA ASP A 144 0.01 -24.99 1.06
C ASP A 144 -0.89 -25.92 1.90
N GLY A 145 -2.20 -25.76 1.73
CA GLY A 145 -3.20 -26.45 2.55
C GLY A 145 -3.57 -25.70 3.83
N LEU A 146 -3.16 -24.44 3.98
CA LEU A 146 -3.48 -23.59 5.13
C LEU A 146 -4.98 -23.63 5.46
N ARG A 147 -5.29 -23.80 6.74
CA ARG A 147 -6.67 -23.77 7.25
C ARG A 147 -6.84 -22.56 8.16
N VAL A 148 -7.88 -21.78 7.90
CA VAL A 148 -8.22 -20.58 8.69
C VAL A 148 -9.70 -20.57 9.01
N ALA A 149 -10.05 -20.12 10.21
CA ALA A 149 -11.43 -19.95 10.64
C ALA A 149 -11.81 -18.48 10.73
N LEU A 150 -13.00 -18.16 10.24
CA LEU A 150 -13.61 -16.85 10.38
C LEU A 150 -14.31 -16.76 11.74
N PRO A 151 -13.98 -15.76 12.58
CA PRO A 151 -14.66 -15.58 13.86
C PRO A 151 -16.14 -15.27 13.65
N ALA A 152 -16.97 -15.67 14.61
CA ALA A 152 -18.43 -15.52 14.52
C ALA A 152 -18.88 -14.05 14.44
N MET A 153 -18.11 -13.12 14.99
CA MET A 153 -18.40 -11.68 14.95
C MET A 153 -17.13 -10.86 14.72
N THR A 154 -17.24 -9.81 13.91
CA THR A 154 -16.21 -8.78 13.70
C THR A 154 -16.72 -7.45 14.24
N ARG A 155 -15.84 -6.61 14.79
CA ARG A 155 -16.21 -5.27 15.28
C ARG A 155 -15.64 -4.21 14.34
N ASN A 156 -16.52 -3.52 13.63
CA ASN A 156 -16.16 -2.35 12.84
C ASN A 156 -16.53 -1.09 13.65
N LEU A 157 -15.53 -0.34 14.13
CA LEU A 157 -15.77 0.88 14.91
C LEU A 157 -16.24 2.00 13.98
N GLN A 158 -17.54 2.30 13.97
CA GLN A 158 -18.14 3.31 13.11
C GLN A 158 -18.57 4.52 13.94
N SER A 159 -18.52 5.73 13.36
CA SER A 159 -18.91 6.98 14.04
C SER A 159 -20.35 7.02 14.58
N LYS A 160 -21.19 6.03 14.22
CA LYS A 160 -22.55 5.85 14.73
C LYS A 160 -22.62 5.22 16.12
N ASP A 161 -21.52 4.67 16.63
CA ASP A 161 -21.47 4.01 17.95
C ASP A 161 -21.50 4.98 19.15
N PHE A 162 -21.52 6.30 18.90
CA PHE A 162 -21.47 7.37 19.92
C PHE A 162 -22.80 8.10 20.16
N ASN A 163 -23.95 7.56 19.69
CA ASN A 163 -25.25 8.21 19.83
C ASN A 163 -26.19 7.49 20.81
#